data_AF-A0A942URS7-F1
#
_entry.id   AF-A0A942URS7-F1
#
_cell.length_a   1.000
_cell.length_b   1.000
_cell.length_c   1.000
_cell.angle_alpha   90.00
_cell.angle_beta   90.00
_cell.angle_gamma   90.00
#
_symmetry.space_group_name_H-M   'P 1'
#
loop_
_entity.id
_entity.type
_entity.pdbx_description
1 polymer ?
#
loop_
_entity_poly.entity_id
_entity_poly.type
_entity_poly.pdbx_seq_one_letter_code
_entity_poly.pdbx_strand_id
1 'polypeptide(L)'
;MKFRSLILWIVLSIVLTACGDKAANEKKLVPDQPITIDKTIEEENEQAEETVSDSTEEEIEVAPLPQTLSELAALPPGYVDYLGILRPEEQKQIDELTKDLPDISEEPSELQLDAYYNDLLAIFQQDFQGPEDLIAQLKFQTIGDPDIDDPRKQFKENLNVLVLLDASGSMRADLGGQTQMDAAKKAITNFMKGLPKDANVGLRIYGHKGTGSNSDKELSCSSSELVYPLAPYDQSAFQSSLDKTQPAGWTPIQLALNEAQKDLAPFKGEANTNIVYLVSDGISTCDDDPVGAAKSLYNSDITPIVNVIGFNIDHEGQKQLKEVAKATEGTYQDVQNAESLQKELDQASEIAKKWADWKKDKSTRLEIDRLKNWNDIWDYDARQFRKWVDERQQVGFAMQYLYQTRELMSSESYDYLQQKNRDYHEWIEAEYTKLKQDLYEMNDKKIDEAIQMLEEKYTENAPE
;
A
#
# COMPACT_ATOMS: atom_id res chain seq x y z
N MET A 1 6.88 -64.16 10.99
CA MET A 1 5.54 -63.59 11.27
C MET A 1 5.50 -62.26 10.52
N LYS A 2 4.67 -61.99 9.50
CA LYS A 2 3.29 -62.44 9.20
C LYS A 2 2.32 -62.16 10.35
N PHE A 3 1.69 -60.99 10.31
CA PHE A 3 0.29 -60.83 10.69
C PHE A 3 -0.46 -60.20 9.51
N ARG A 4 -1.46 -60.93 9.03
CA ARG A 4 -2.52 -60.47 8.12
C ARG A 4 -3.78 -60.29 8.97
N SER A 5 -4.82 -59.75 8.33
CA SER A 5 -6.26 -59.93 8.65
C SER A 5 -6.87 -58.76 9.44
N LEU A 6 -8.07 -58.22 9.19
CA LEU A 6 -9.04 -58.16 8.07
C LEU A 6 -10.40 -57.84 8.70
N ILE A 7 -11.03 -56.72 8.33
CA ILE A 7 -12.47 -56.41 8.51
C ILE A 7 -12.83 -55.63 7.23
N LEU A 8 -13.47 -56.24 6.22
CA LEU A 8 -14.92 -56.48 6.03
C LEU A 8 -15.74 -55.22 5.68
N TRP A 9 -16.79 -55.24 4.83
CA TRP A 9 -17.08 -55.96 3.56
C TRP A 9 -18.45 -55.47 3.00
N ILE A 10 -18.64 -55.40 1.67
CA ILE A 10 -19.93 -55.17 0.91
C ILE A 10 -20.71 -53.87 1.28
N VAL A 11 -21.68 -53.31 0.53
CA VAL A 11 -22.52 -53.62 -0.65
C VAL A 11 -22.86 -52.26 -1.35
N LEU A 12 -23.45 -52.05 -2.54
CA LEU A 12 -24.00 -52.85 -3.65
C LEU A 12 -23.96 -51.99 -4.97
N SER A 13 -24.08 -52.59 -6.16
CA SER A 13 -24.26 -51.89 -7.46
C SER A 13 -25.76 -51.70 -7.83
N ILE A 14 -26.09 -50.78 -8.77
CA ILE A 14 -27.32 -50.65 -9.64
C ILE A 14 -27.67 -49.15 -9.82
N VAL A 15 -28.07 -48.55 -10.96
CA VAL A 15 -28.13 -48.89 -12.40
C VAL A 15 -28.22 -47.58 -13.23
N LEU A 16 -27.59 -47.57 -14.42
CA LEU A 16 -27.81 -46.79 -15.66
C LEU A 16 -28.58 -45.43 -15.74
N THR A 17 -28.07 -44.59 -16.67
CA THR A 17 -28.73 -43.54 -17.50
C THR A 17 -29.25 -42.27 -16.80
N ALA A 18 -28.92 -41.04 -17.25
CA ALA A 18 -28.83 -40.58 -18.63
C ALA A 18 -27.83 -39.41 -18.84
N CYS A 19 -27.15 -39.38 -19.99
CA CYS A 19 -26.43 -38.21 -20.48
C CYS A 19 -27.30 -37.39 -21.44
N GLY A 20 -27.11 -36.07 -21.45
CA GLY A 20 -27.73 -35.15 -22.40
C GLY A 20 -26.96 -33.85 -22.46
N ASP A 21 -25.93 -33.79 -23.32
CA ASP A 21 -25.05 -32.64 -23.45
C ASP A 21 -25.79 -31.37 -23.89
N LYS A 22 -25.49 -30.25 -23.22
CA LYS A 22 -25.77 -28.90 -23.73
C LYS A 22 -24.47 -28.25 -24.18
N ALA A 23 -24.26 -28.21 -25.49
CA ALA A 23 -23.27 -27.34 -26.12
C ALA A 23 -23.80 -26.86 -27.47
N ALA A 24 -24.05 -25.54 -27.58
CA ALA A 24 -23.96 -24.74 -28.80
C ALA A 24 -24.51 -23.32 -28.52
N ASN A 25 -23.61 -22.37 -28.28
CA ASN A 25 -23.88 -20.96 -28.52
C ASN A 25 -23.49 -20.67 -29.97
N GLU A 26 -24.39 -20.15 -30.80
CA GLU A 26 -24.01 -19.38 -32.00
C GLU A 26 -25.20 -18.63 -32.60
N LYS A 27 -25.11 -17.28 -32.64
CA LYS A 27 -25.51 -16.49 -33.82
C LYS A 27 -24.92 -15.08 -33.78
N LYS A 28 -24.29 -14.71 -34.90
CA LYS A 28 -23.66 -13.41 -35.18
C LYS A 28 -24.65 -12.45 -35.87
N LEU A 29 -24.57 -11.15 -35.52
CA LEU A 29 -24.33 -9.98 -36.41
C LEU A 29 -24.70 -10.11 -37.91
N VAL A 30 -25.30 -9.17 -38.66
CA VAL A 30 -25.68 -7.73 -38.61
C VAL A 30 -26.81 -7.52 -39.70
N PRO A 31 -27.20 -6.34 -40.29
CA PRO A 31 -27.20 -4.93 -39.87
C PRO A 31 -28.53 -4.14 -40.14
N ASP A 32 -28.45 -2.83 -39.83
CA ASP A 32 -29.09 -1.67 -40.47
C ASP A 32 -30.44 -1.08 -39.98
N GLN A 33 -30.36 0.25 -39.89
CA GLN A 33 -31.34 1.26 -39.51
C GLN A 33 -32.14 1.72 -40.76
N PRO A 34 -33.28 2.46 -40.66
CA PRO A 34 -33.30 3.77 -40.02
C PRO A 34 -34.53 4.14 -39.17
N ILE A 35 -34.28 5.17 -38.36
CA ILE A 35 -35.22 5.91 -37.52
C ILE A 35 -36.27 6.63 -38.38
N THR A 36 -37.52 6.67 -37.90
CA THR A 36 -38.47 7.73 -38.23
C THR A 36 -38.90 8.43 -36.94
N ILE A 37 -38.62 9.73 -36.86
CA ILE A 37 -39.19 10.62 -35.84
C ILE A 37 -40.41 11.25 -36.49
N ASP A 38 -41.57 11.18 -35.83
CA ASP A 38 -42.65 12.11 -36.09
C ASP A 38 -43.10 12.79 -34.79
N LYS A 39 -43.58 14.02 -34.92
CA LYS A 39 -43.87 14.93 -33.81
C LYS A 39 -45.37 15.01 -33.56
N THR A 40 -45.76 14.95 -32.30
CA THR A 40 -46.85 15.83 -31.82
C THR A 40 -46.64 16.20 -30.36
N ILE A 41 -46.74 17.50 -30.09
CA ILE A 41 -46.92 18.10 -28.76
C ILE A 41 -48.35 18.64 -28.78
N GLU A 42 -49.11 18.42 -27.72
CA GLU A 42 -50.28 19.24 -27.36
C GLU A 42 -50.40 19.31 -25.83
N GLU A 43 -50.96 20.42 -25.34
CA GLU A 43 -50.75 20.95 -23.99
C GLU A 43 -51.91 20.68 -23.01
N GLU A 44 -51.60 20.78 -21.70
CA GLU A 44 -52.46 21.16 -20.55
C GLU A 44 -53.83 20.47 -20.32
N ASN A 45 -54.07 19.95 -19.10
CA ASN A 45 -54.65 20.76 -18.02
C ASN A 45 -54.68 20.04 -16.64
N GLU A 46 -54.94 20.80 -15.57
CA GLU A 46 -55.01 20.42 -14.15
C GLU A 46 -56.15 19.45 -13.78
N GLN A 47 -55.91 18.51 -12.85
CA GLN A 47 -56.43 18.58 -11.46
C GLN A 47 -56.02 17.36 -10.62
N ALA A 48 -55.97 17.55 -9.29
CA ALA A 48 -55.48 16.56 -8.34
C ALA A 48 -56.55 15.51 -7.94
N GLU A 49 -56.13 14.24 -7.88
CA GLU A 49 -56.74 13.23 -7.00
C GLU A 49 -55.64 12.62 -6.11
N GLU A 50 -55.92 12.49 -4.81
CA GLU A 50 -55.04 11.84 -3.86
C GLU A 50 -55.12 10.31 -4.04
N THR A 51 -54.03 9.70 -4.51
CA THR A 51 -53.81 8.25 -4.36
C THR A 51 -52.49 7.97 -3.67
N VAL A 52 -52.57 7.63 -2.39
CA VAL A 52 -51.47 7.10 -1.59
C VAL A 52 -51.19 5.65 -2.01
N SER A 53 -50.20 5.44 -2.88
CA SER A 53 -49.38 4.22 -2.96
C SER A 53 -48.40 4.30 -4.13
N ASP A 54 -47.17 4.70 -3.86
CA ASP A 54 -45.99 3.88 -4.13
C ASP A 54 -44.79 4.56 -3.48
N SER A 55 -44.18 3.90 -2.48
CA SER A 55 -42.83 4.24 -2.08
C SER A 55 -41.93 3.74 -3.20
N THR A 56 -41.38 4.66 -4.00
CA THR A 56 -40.23 4.34 -4.85
C THR A 56 -39.19 3.64 -4.01
N GLU A 57 -38.95 2.36 -4.31
CA GLU A 57 -37.73 1.68 -3.89
C GLU A 57 -36.59 2.54 -4.43
N GLU A 58 -35.88 3.23 -3.53
CA GLU A 58 -34.59 3.81 -3.89
C GLU A 58 -33.71 2.66 -4.36
N GLU A 59 -33.04 2.84 -5.49
CA GLU A 59 -32.21 1.79 -6.11
C GLU A 59 -30.97 1.60 -5.22
N ILE A 60 -31.07 0.71 -4.21
CA ILE A 60 -30.03 0.48 -3.20
C ILE A 60 -28.79 -0.14 -3.87
N GLU A 61 -27.87 0.71 -4.30
CA GLU A 61 -26.59 0.32 -4.86
C GLU A 61 -25.63 -0.07 -3.73
N VAL A 62 -25.54 -1.38 -3.45
CA VAL A 62 -24.62 -1.90 -2.44
C VAL A 62 -23.22 -2.07 -3.04
N ALA A 63 -22.24 -1.34 -2.50
CA ALA A 63 -20.84 -1.53 -2.89
C ALA A 63 -20.39 -2.99 -2.61
N PRO A 64 -19.66 -3.64 -3.53
CA PRO A 64 -19.16 -4.99 -3.28
C PRO A 64 -18.12 -4.98 -2.14
N LEU A 65 -18.14 -6.03 -1.32
CA LEU A 65 -17.06 -6.31 -0.38
C LEU A 65 -15.73 -6.55 -1.14
N PRO A 66 -14.58 -6.21 -0.55
CA PRO A 66 -13.28 -6.38 -1.21
C PRO A 66 -13.04 -7.84 -1.60
N GLN A 67 -12.45 -8.05 -2.77
CA GLN A 67 -12.08 -9.36 -3.32
C GLN A 67 -10.56 -9.58 -3.37
N THR A 68 -9.78 -8.53 -3.06
CA THR A 68 -8.31 -8.62 -2.95
C THR A 68 -7.80 -8.03 -1.63
N LEU A 69 -6.59 -8.42 -1.22
CA LEU A 69 -5.93 -7.82 -0.04
C LEU A 69 -5.61 -6.33 -0.25
N SER A 70 -5.41 -5.88 -1.49
CA SER A 70 -5.15 -4.48 -1.83
C SER A 70 -6.43 -3.63 -1.75
N GLU A 71 -7.59 -4.17 -2.15
CA GLU A 71 -8.89 -3.54 -1.91
C GLU A 71 -9.21 -3.47 -0.42
N LEU A 72 -8.94 -4.55 0.34
CA LEU A 72 -9.11 -4.57 1.80
C LEU A 72 -8.24 -3.51 2.49
N ALA A 73 -6.98 -3.37 2.09
CA ALA A 73 -6.06 -2.37 2.63
C ALA A 73 -6.34 -0.93 2.17
N ALA A 74 -7.18 -0.74 1.14
CA ALA A 74 -7.63 0.56 0.68
C ALA A 74 -8.88 1.07 1.43
N LEU A 75 -9.53 0.23 2.24
CA LEU A 75 -10.69 0.64 3.04
C LEU A 75 -10.28 1.60 4.16
N PRO A 76 -11.04 2.69 4.40
CA PRO A 76 -10.76 3.60 5.51
C PRO A 76 -11.02 2.89 6.84
N PRO A 77 -10.14 3.06 7.85
CA PRO A 77 -10.37 2.47 9.17
C PRO A 77 -11.52 3.17 9.91
N GLY A 78 -12.35 2.36 10.56
CA GLY A 78 -13.38 2.80 11.49
C GLY A 78 -12.86 2.88 12.92
N TYR A 79 -13.65 2.37 13.86
CA TYR A 79 -13.28 2.27 15.27
C TYR A 79 -12.39 1.05 15.53
N VAL A 80 -11.07 1.28 15.59
CA VAL A 80 -10.07 0.21 15.69
C VAL A 80 -9.83 -0.34 17.11
N ASP A 81 -10.18 0.41 18.16
CA ASP A 81 -9.95 0.00 19.55
C ASP A 81 -10.85 -1.18 19.96
N TYR A 82 -10.27 -2.27 20.48
CA TYR A 82 -11.01 -3.49 20.78
C TYR A 82 -12.08 -3.34 21.89
N LEU A 83 -13.36 -3.36 21.50
CA LEU A 83 -14.54 -3.37 22.37
C LEU A 83 -14.79 -4.77 22.97
N GLY A 84 -13.84 -5.22 23.79
CA GLY A 84 -13.84 -6.53 24.41
C GLY A 84 -14.78 -6.67 25.60
N ILE A 85 -15.76 -7.58 25.46
CA ILE A 85 -16.80 -7.92 26.46
C ILE A 85 -17.81 -6.77 26.61
N LEU A 86 -19.10 -7.05 26.33
CA LEU A 86 -20.23 -6.11 26.38
C LEU A 86 -20.53 -5.56 27.79
N ARG A 87 -19.58 -4.83 28.38
CA ARG A 87 -19.67 -4.08 29.62
C ARG A 87 -20.40 -2.75 29.38
N PRO A 88 -20.92 -2.07 30.41
CA PRO A 88 -21.79 -0.91 30.23
C PRO A 88 -21.18 0.33 29.56
N GLU A 89 -19.85 0.47 29.48
CA GLU A 89 -19.23 1.59 28.75
C GLU A 89 -19.07 1.25 27.26
N GLU A 90 -18.68 0.02 26.95
CA GLU A 90 -18.61 -0.53 25.60
C GLU A 90 -19.99 -0.60 24.94
N GLN A 91 -21.05 -0.91 25.71
CA GLN A 91 -22.43 -0.83 25.21
C GLN A 91 -22.78 0.60 24.77
N LYS A 92 -22.45 1.63 25.55
CA LYS A 92 -22.65 3.04 25.14
C LYS A 92 -21.80 3.42 23.93
N GLN A 93 -20.58 2.88 23.83
CA GLN A 93 -19.72 3.12 22.69
C GLN A 93 -20.31 2.50 21.42
N ILE A 94 -20.84 1.28 21.50
CA ILE A 94 -21.60 0.65 20.41
C ILE A 94 -22.86 1.47 20.09
N ASP A 95 -23.63 1.90 21.11
CA ASP A 95 -24.82 2.76 20.91
C ASP A 95 -24.50 4.04 20.13
N GLU A 96 -23.41 4.74 20.45
CA GLU A 96 -22.99 5.98 19.77
C GLU A 96 -22.42 5.71 18.36
N LEU A 97 -21.67 4.63 18.19
CA LEU A 97 -21.10 4.23 16.89
C LEU A 97 -22.18 3.74 15.91
N THR A 98 -23.24 3.09 16.40
CA THR A 98 -24.29 2.45 15.58
C THR A 98 -25.61 3.22 15.53
N LYS A 99 -25.66 4.44 16.10
CA LYS A 99 -26.88 5.26 16.20
C LYS A 99 -27.57 5.58 14.86
N ASP A 100 -26.80 5.58 13.78
CA ASP A 100 -27.26 5.94 12.43
C ASP A 100 -27.62 4.70 11.58
N LEU A 101 -27.44 3.48 12.10
CA LEU A 101 -27.89 2.25 11.45
C LEU A 101 -29.42 2.11 11.51
N PRO A 102 -30.08 1.63 10.44
CA PRO A 102 -31.54 1.48 10.42
C PRO A 102 -32.02 0.33 11.32
N ASP A 103 -33.28 0.40 11.75
CA ASP A 103 -33.96 -0.71 12.42
C ASP A 103 -34.31 -1.78 11.37
N ILE A 104 -33.87 -3.03 11.61
CA ILE A 104 -34.10 -4.17 10.72
C ILE A 104 -34.82 -5.31 11.47
N SER A 105 -35.68 -4.96 12.43
CA SER A 105 -36.53 -5.88 13.18
C SER A 105 -37.75 -6.41 12.40
N GLU A 106 -38.13 -5.77 11.28
CA GLU A 106 -39.21 -6.21 10.39
C GLU A 106 -38.72 -7.28 9.37
N GLU A 107 -39.21 -7.25 8.12
CA GLU A 107 -38.82 -8.17 7.03
C GLU A 107 -37.97 -7.44 5.96
N PRO A 108 -36.68 -7.12 6.24
CA PRO A 108 -35.80 -6.50 5.25
C PRO A 108 -35.44 -7.47 4.11
N SER A 109 -35.25 -6.93 2.92
CA SER A 109 -34.70 -7.66 1.77
C SER A 109 -33.22 -8.00 1.96
N GLU A 110 -32.72 -9.01 1.22
CA GLU A 110 -31.29 -9.37 1.23
C GLU A 110 -30.39 -8.18 0.86
N LEU A 111 -30.80 -7.30 -0.06
CA LEU A 111 -30.05 -6.09 -0.42
C LEU A 111 -29.95 -5.08 0.74
N GLN A 112 -31.00 -4.95 1.57
CA GLN A 112 -30.98 -4.10 2.76
C GLN A 112 -30.09 -4.70 3.86
N LEU A 113 -30.10 -6.02 4.03
CA LEU A 113 -29.16 -6.71 4.92
C LEU A 113 -27.72 -6.61 4.42
N ASP A 114 -27.53 -6.63 3.11
CA ASP A 114 -26.21 -6.47 2.49
C ASP A 114 -25.64 -5.07 2.72
N ALA A 115 -26.46 -4.02 2.54
CA ALA A 115 -26.11 -2.64 2.87
C ALA A 115 -25.81 -2.46 4.37
N TYR A 116 -26.71 -2.95 5.23
CA TYR A 116 -26.54 -2.90 6.69
C TYR A 116 -25.23 -3.54 7.16
N TYR A 117 -24.87 -4.68 6.58
CA TYR A 117 -23.59 -5.34 6.89
C TYR A 117 -22.39 -4.47 6.49
N ASN A 118 -22.43 -3.83 5.32
CA ASN A 118 -21.35 -2.96 4.87
C ASN A 118 -21.19 -1.73 5.78
N ASP A 119 -22.30 -1.10 6.18
CA ASP A 119 -22.27 0.04 7.10
C ASP A 119 -21.73 -0.38 8.48
N LEU A 120 -22.20 -1.52 9.01
CA LEU A 120 -21.71 -2.06 10.28
C LEU A 120 -20.23 -2.47 10.21
N LEU A 121 -19.77 -3.00 9.08
CA LEU A 121 -18.37 -3.32 8.85
C LEU A 121 -17.53 -2.03 8.82
N ALA A 122 -17.95 -1.00 8.07
CA ALA A 122 -17.25 0.27 7.98
C ALA A 122 -17.07 0.95 9.36
N ILE A 123 -18.03 0.78 10.28
CA ILE A 123 -17.93 1.28 11.66
C ILE A 123 -16.78 0.62 12.45
N PHE A 124 -16.46 -0.66 12.21
CA PHE A 124 -15.44 -1.42 12.95
C PHE A 124 -14.20 -1.80 12.12
N GLN A 125 -14.14 -1.30 10.88
CA GLN A 125 -13.11 -1.60 9.89
C GLN A 125 -11.71 -1.37 10.45
N GLN A 126 -10.90 -2.42 10.48
CA GLN A 126 -9.52 -2.36 10.92
C GLN A 126 -8.63 -1.76 9.82
N ASP A 127 -7.52 -1.16 10.24
CA ASP A 127 -6.49 -0.57 9.39
C ASP A 127 -5.62 -1.64 8.71
N PHE A 128 -6.22 -2.54 7.92
CA PHE A 128 -5.49 -3.59 7.23
C PHE A 128 -4.34 -3.03 6.40
N GLN A 129 -3.20 -3.71 6.46
CA GLN A 129 -2.07 -3.41 5.58
C GLN A 129 -1.96 -4.52 4.55
N GLY A 130 -1.78 -4.12 3.30
CA GLY A 130 -1.43 -5.03 2.23
C GLY A 130 0.03 -5.47 2.32
N PRO A 131 0.46 -6.42 1.47
CA PRO A 131 1.80 -6.98 1.52
C PRO A 131 2.89 -6.04 1.00
N GLU A 132 2.54 -4.88 0.43
CA GLU A 132 3.45 -3.99 -0.30
C GLU A 132 4.63 -3.54 0.57
N ASP A 133 4.36 -3.09 1.80
CA ASP A 133 5.41 -2.68 2.76
C ASP A 133 6.34 -3.84 3.13
N LEU A 134 5.79 -5.05 3.31
CA LEU A 134 6.56 -6.25 3.62
C LEU A 134 7.40 -6.69 2.41
N ILE A 135 6.84 -6.65 1.20
CA ILE A 135 7.53 -6.96 -0.04
C ILE A 135 8.68 -5.96 -0.26
N ALA A 136 8.43 -4.67 -0.05
CA ALA A 136 9.44 -3.62 -0.11
C ALA A 136 10.54 -3.83 0.95
N GLN A 137 10.18 -4.16 2.19
CA GLN A 137 11.15 -4.51 3.25
C GLN A 137 11.97 -5.75 2.87
N LEU A 138 11.37 -6.78 2.27
CA LEU A 138 12.07 -7.97 1.79
C LEU A 138 13.03 -7.63 0.64
N LYS A 139 12.60 -6.86 -0.39
CA LYS A 139 13.48 -6.32 -1.45
C LYS A 139 14.70 -5.63 -0.87
N PHE A 140 14.44 -4.80 0.13
CA PHE A 140 15.46 -4.00 0.79
C PHE A 140 16.46 -4.88 1.55
N GLN A 141 15.99 -5.98 2.15
CA GLN A 141 16.81 -6.94 2.85
C GLN A 141 17.66 -7.83 1.92
N THR A 142 17.28 -8.02 0.65
CA THR A 142 18.07 -8.80 -0.33
C THR A 142 19.36 -8.09 -0.75
N ILE A 143 19.45 -6.77 -0.60
CA ILE A 143 20.66 -6.00 -0.93
C ILE A 143 21.85 -6.47 -0.06
N GLY A 144 22.90 -6.94 -0.73
CA GLY A 144 24.09 -7.55 -0.15
C GLY A 144 24.15 -9.08 -0.20
N ASP A 145 23.09 -9.75 -0.63
CA ASP A 145 23.01 -11.20 -0.76
C ASP A 145 23.90 -11.72 -1.93
N PRO A 146 24.83 -12.66 -1.69
CA PRO A 146 25.68 -13.24 -2.73
C PRO A 146 24.96 -14.18 -3.72
N ASP A 147 23.76 -14.68 -3.41
CA ASP A 147 22.96 -15.54 -4.31
C ASP A 147 22.15 -14.71 -5.34
N ILE A 148 22.25 -13.38 -5.30
CA ILE A 148 21.61 -12.47 -6.26
C ILE A 148 22.50 -12.22 -7.48
N ASP A 149 21.93 -12.48 -8.66
CA ASP A 149 22.57 -12.25 -9.95
C ASP A 149 22.56 -10.77 -10.40
N ASP A 150 21.69 -9.91 -9.84
CA ASP A 150 21.69 -8.47 -10.15
C ASP A 150 22.94 -7.76 -9.57
N PRO A 151 23.84 -7.23 -10.43
CA PRO A 151 25.04 -6.54 -9.97
C PRO A 151 24.76 -5.28 -9.15
N ARG A 152 23.57 -4.66 -9.24
CA ARG A 152 23.15 -3.48 -8.45
C ARG A 152 23.03 -3.77 -6.96
N LYS A 153 22.44 -4.93 -6.64
CA LYS A 153 22.14 -5.36 -5.27
C LYS A 153 23.35 -5.94 -4.55
N GLN A 154 24.40 -6.30 -5.28
CA GLN A 154 25.66 -6.78 -4.72
C GLN A 154 26.51 -5.65 -4.13
N PHE A 155 27.01 -5.82 -2.91
CA PHE A 155 27.93 -4.86 -2.30
C PHE A 155 29.28 -4.76 -3.04
N LYS A 156 29.76 -3.51 -3.22
CA LYS A 156 31.08 -3.16 -3.77
C LYS A 156 31.94 -2.47 -2.70
N GLU A 157 33.23 -2.26 -2.97
CA GLU A 157 34.19 -1.72 -1.98
C GLU A 157 33.85 -0.30 -1.47
N ASN A 158 33.08 0.47 -2.23
CA ASN A 158 32.63 1.82 -1.89
C ASN A 158 31.10 1.86 -1.79
N LEU A 159 30.57 2.60 -0.83
CA LEU A 159 29.15 2.88 -0.68
C LEU A 159 28.93 4.39 -0.82
N ASN A 160 28.00 4.77 -1.69
CA ASN A 160 27.58 6.15 -1.89
C ASN A 160 26.07 6.26 -1.68
N VAL A 161 25.65 7.17 -0.82
CA VAL A 161 24.23 7.42 -0.51
C VAL A 161 23.88 8.85 -0.88
N LEU A 162 22.96 9.05 -1.81
CA LEU A 162 22.49 10.36 -2.25
C LEU A 162 21.01 10.54 -1.89
N VAL A 163 20.70 11.52 -1.04
CA VAL A 163 19.31 11.92 -0.78
C VAL A 163 18.94 13.07 -1.72
N LEU A 164 17.81 12.91 -2.41
CA LEU A 164 17.12 13.95 -3.17
C LEU A 164 15.92 14.38 -2.33
N LEU A 165 15.98 15.58 -1.77
CA LEU A 165 14.93 16.13 -0.90
C LEU A 165 14.14 17.20 -1.66
N ASP A 166 12.81 17.02 -1.73
CA ASP A 166 11.96 18.11 -2.20
C ASP A 166 12.01 19.30 -1.22
N ALA A 167 12.10 20.49 -1.79
CA ALA A 167 12.00 21.77 -1.11
C ALA A 167 11.06 22.71 -1.90
N SER A 168 10.06 22.12 -2.54
CA SER A 168 8.80 22.70 -3.00
C SER A 168 8.10 23.55 -1.93
N GLY A 169 7.05 24.25 -2.32
CA GLY A 169 6.27 25.09 -1.41
C GLY A 169 5.38 24.31 -0.43
N SER A 170 4.99 23.09 -0.78
CA SER A 170 4.09 22.20 -0.01
C SER A 170 4.77 21.64 1.24
N MET A 171 6.08 21.44 1.22
CA MET A 171 6.93 21.07 2.38
C MET A 171 6.88 22.05 3.57
N ARG A 172 6.12 23.16 3.46
CA ARG A 172 5.76 24.05 4.57
C ARG A 172 4.56 23.57 5.39
N ALA A 173 3.84 22.54 4.95
CA ALA A 173 2.66 22.03 5.65
C ALA A 173 3.02 21.66 7.10
N ASP A 174 2.13 22.00 8.03
CA ASP A 174 2.31 21.75 9.45
C ASP A 174 1.89 20.32 9.81
N LEU A 175 2.74 19.62 10.55
CA LEU A 175 2.50 18.29 11.09
C LEU A 175 2.21 18.38 12.60
N GLY A 176 1.36 19.32 13.01
CA GLY A 176 0.95 19.51 14.41
C GLY A 176 2.01 20.15 15.30
N GLY A 177 2.76 21.14 14.79
CA GLY A 177 3.75 21.92 15.57
C GLY A 177 5.17 21.93 15.01
N GLN A 178 5.40 21.35 13.83
CA GLN A 178 6.64 21.45 13.05
C GLN A 178 6.30 21.29 11.57
N THR A 179 7.06 21.89 10.65
CA THR A 179 6.81 21.70 9.22
C THR A 179 7.25 20.31 8.75
N GLN A 180 6.67 19.81 7.65
CA GLN A 180 7.18 18.64 6.93
C GLN A 180 8.69 18.79 6.64
N MET A 181 9.15 19.95 6.17
CA MET A 181 10.57 20.21 5.97
C MET A 181 11.40 20.03 7.25
N ASP A 182 10.97 20.54 8.40
CA ASP A 182 11.71 20.37 9.67
C ASP A 182 11.79 18.88 10.07
N ALA A 183 10.70 18.13 9.88
CA ALA A 183 10.67 16.69 10.07
C ALA A 183 11.64 15.95 9.13
N ALA A 184 11.63 16.27 7.83
CA ALA A 184 12.51 15.67 6.83
C ALA A 184 13.98 15.98 7.11
N LYS A 185 14.33 17.24 7.40
CA LYS A 185 15.70 17.64 7.79
C LYS A 185 16.19 16.85 9.00
N LYS A 186 15.35 16.70 10.03
CA LYS A 186 15.68 15.94 11.25
C LYS A 186 15.91 14.46 10.95
N ALA A 187 15.01 13.82 10.20
CA ALA A 187 15.12 12.42 9.85
C ALA A 187 16.36 12.13 8.99
N ILE A 188 16.60 12.95 7.97
CA ILE A 188 17.79 12.88 7.10
C ILE A 188 19.09 13.13 7.89
N THR A 189 19.13 14.07 8.85
CA THR A 189 20.31 14.28 9.71
C THR A 189 20.60 13.05 10.58
N ASN A 190 19.58 12.42 11.16
CA ASN A 190 19.75 11.21 11.96
C ASN A 190 20.24 10.04 11.09
N PHE A 191 19.65 9.87 9.91
CA PHE A 191 20.05 8.90 8.90
C PHE A 191 21.53 9.04 8.52
N MET A 192 21.94 10.19 8.00
CA MET A 192 23.32 10.41 7.53
C MET A 192 24.35 10.24 8.65
N LYS A 193 23.98 10.59 9.89
CA LYS A 193 24.81 10.36 11.09
C LYS A 193 24.91 8.88 11.50
N GLY A 194 23.90 8.07 11.17
CA GLY A 194 23.86 6.62 11.43
C GLY A 194 24.66 5.79 10.43
N LEU A 195 25.01 6.36 9.26
CA LEU A 195 25.76 5.69 8.22
C LEU A 195 27.24 5.42 8.62
N PRO A 196 27.87 4.36 8.08
CA PRO A 196 29.28 4.06 8.33
C PRO A 196 30.22 5.19 7.87
N LYS A 197 31.30 5.42 8.62
CA LYS A 197 32.29 6.48 8.33
C LYS A 197 32.97 6.38 6.96
N ASP A 198 33.02 5.18 6.39
CA ASP A 198 33.62 4.87 5.09
C ASP A 198 32.65 5.10 3.92
N ALA A 199 31.37 5.40 4.18
CA ALA A 199 30.38 5.70 3.15
C ALA A 199 30.47 7.18 2.76
N ASN A 200 30.34 7.48 1.47
CA ASN A 200 30.10 8.83 1.00
C ASN A 200 28.61 9.14 1.09
N VAL A 201 28.27 10.34 1.55
CA VAL A 201 26.89 10.83 1.62
C VAL A 201 26.77 12.11 0.80
N GLY A 202 25.63 12.29 0.15
CA GLY A 202 25.27 13.47 -0.63
C GLY A 202 23.86 13.93 -0.31
N LEU A 203 23.63 15.25 -0.42
CA LEU A 203 22.30 15.84 -0.34
C LEU A 203 22.10 16.82 -1.49
N ARG A 204 21.11 16.52 -2.32
CA ARG A 204 20.57 17.42 -3.33
C ARG A 204 19.18 17.87 -2.94
N ILE A 205 18.89 19.14 -3.15
CA ILE A 205 17.56 19.72 -2.97
C ILE A 205 17.01 20.21 -4.31
N TYR A 206 15.71 20.08 -4.53
CA TYR A 206 15.02 20.57 -5.73
C TYR A 206 13.81 21.44 -5.34
N GLY A 207 13.28 22.23 -6.27
CA GLY A 207 12.12 23.11 -6.01
C GLY A 207 12.33 24.32 -5.07
N HIS A 208 13.53 24.47 -4.50
CA HIS A 208 13.88 25.46 -3.48
C HIS A 208 14.03 26.93 -3.97
N LYS A 209 13.61 27.29 -5.19
CA LYS A 209 13.74 28.67 -5.74
C LYS A 209 12.40 29.21 -6.24
N GLY A 210 12.27 30.54 -6.20
CA GLY A 210 11.04 31.23 -6.57
C GLY A 210 9.93 31.06 -5.54
N THR A 211 8.70 30.91 -6.01
CA THR A 211 7.48 30.72 -5.22
C THR A 211 6.58 29.69 -5.89
N GLY A 212 5.56 29.19 -5.20
CA GLY A 212 4.50 28.35 -5.79
C GLY A 212 3.56 29.11 -6.78
N SER A 213 3.96 30.26 -7.29
CA SER A 213 3.20 31.01 -8.30
C SER A 213 3.60 30.60 -9.72
N ASN A 214 2.67 30.67 -10.67
CA ASN A 214 2.93 30.34 -12.07
C ASN A 214 4.01 31.23 -12.71
N SER A 215 4.20 32.47 -12.22
CA SER A 215 5.26 33.37 -12.70
C SER A 215 6.67 32.90 -12.38
N ASP A 216 6.83 32.10 -11.31
CA ASP A 216 8.12 31.53 -10.91
C ASP A 216 8.28 30.06 -11.34
N LYS A 217 7.29 29.47 -12.05
CA LYS A 217 7.31 28.04 -12.43
C LYS A 217 8.59 27.68 -13.19
N GLU A 218 8.97 28.44 -14.21
CA GLU A 218 10.22 28.21 -14.98
C GLU A 218 11.48 28.27 -14.11
N LEU A 219 11.55 29.21 -13.16
CA LEU A 219 12.67 29.34 -12.22
C LEU A 219 12.75 28.16 -11.25
N SER A 220 11.61 27.71 -10.73
CA SER A 220 11.59 26.57 -9.81
C SER A 220 11.81 25.23 -10.50
N CYS A 221 11.22 25.04 -11.68
CA CYS A 221 11.38 23.81 -12.46
C CYS A 221 12.78 23.65 -13.07
N SER A 222 13.59 24.71 -13.07
CA SER A 222 15.04 24.67 -13.36
C SER A 222 15.91 24.64 -12.09
N SER A 223 15.31 24.53 -10.90
CA SER A 223 16.02 24.58 -9.61
C SER A 223 16.30 23.21 -9.02
N SER A 224 17.57 22.80 -9.08
CA SER A 224 18.10 21.63 -8.37
C SER A 224 19.56 21.89 -8.00
N GLU A 225 19.94 21.65 -6.74
CA GLU A 225 21.27 22.00 -6.21
C GLU A 225 21.82 20.92 -5.27
N LEU A 226 23.05 20.45 -5.54
CA LEU A 226 23.81 19.55 -4.66
C LEU A 226 24.41 20.37 -3.51
N VAL A 227 23.62 20.58 -2.44
CA VAL A 227 24.00 21.40 -1.29
C VAL A 227 25.01 20.71 -0.35
N TYR A 228 25.10 19.38 -0.38
CA TYR A 228 26.20 18.64 0.24
C TYR A 228 26.77 17.64 -0.78
N PRO A 229 28.03 17.78 -1.22
CA PRO A 229 28.63 16.90 -2.21
C PRO A 229 28.93 15.51 -1.63
N LEU A 230 28.94 14.50 -2.49
CA LEU A 230 29.30 13.12 -2.16
C LEU A 230 30.69 13.03 -1.52
N ALA A 231 30.70 12.88 -0.19
CA ALA A 231 31.90 12.83 0.65
C ALA A 231 31.58 12.12 1.97
N PRO A 232 32.57 11.68 2.77
CA PRO A 232 32.32 11.19 4.12
C PRO A 232 31.54 12.20 4.96
N TYR A 233 30.66 11.72 5.84
CA TYR A 233 29.77 12.59 6.62
C TYR A 233 30.53 13.50 7.60
N ASP A 234 30.47 14.82 7.37
CA ASP A 234 30.85 15.85 8.33
C ASP A 234 29.59 16.54 8.87
N GLN A 235 29.33 16.35 10.17
CA GLN A 235 28.12 16.88 10.82
C GLN A 235 27.99 18.40 10.72
N SER A 236 29.11 19.14 10.77
CA SER A 236 29.08 20.61 10.79
C SER A 236 28.78 21.19 9.41
N ALA A 237 29.42 20.65 8.37
CA ALA A 237 29.17 21.02 6.98
C ALA A 237 27.77 20.59 6.54
N PHE A 238 27.33 19.38 6.90
CA PHE A 238 26.01 18.86 6.56
C PHE A 238 24.87 19.71 7.15
N GLN A 239 24.95 20.03 8.46
CA GLN A 239 23.98 20.93 9.09
C GLN A 239 23.99 22.32 8.44
N SER A 240 25.16 22.86 8.15
CA SER A 240 25.32 24.17 7.47
C SER A 240 24.75 24.21 6.04
N SER A 241 24.54 23.05 5.41
CA SER A 241 23.84 22.93 4.13
C SER A 241 22.33 22.83 4.34
N LEU A 242 21.86 21.97 5.26
CA LEU A 242 20.43 21.82 5.58
C LEU A 242 19.77 23.10 6.15
N ASP A 243 20.50 23.88 6.95
CA ASP A 243 19.96 25.11 7.55
C ASP A 243 19.59 26.17 6.50
N LYS A 244 20.22 26.11 5.31
CA LYS A 244 19.96 27.01 4.18
C LYS A 244 18.79 26.56 3.30
N THR A 245 18.46 25.27 3.31
CA THR A 245 17.30 24.74 2.59
C THR A 245 16.02 25.37 3.14
N GLN A 246 15.25 26.00 2.27
CA GLN A 246 13.92 26.52 2.60
C GLN A 246 12.92 26.00 1.57
N PRO A 247 11.74 25.52 1.99
CA PRO A 247 10.63 25.25 1.09
C PRO A 247 10.32 26.49 0.25
N ALA A 248 10.01 26.36 -1.03
CA ALA A 248 9.79 27.51 -1.90
C ALA A 248 8.71 27.29 -2.98
N GLY A 249 9.05 26.57 -4.05
CA GLY A 249 8.38 26.64 -5.34
C GLY A 249 7.66 25.36 -5.75
N TRP A 250 7.94 24.93 -6.97
CA TRP A 250 7.39 23.79 -7.70
C TRP A 250 8.30 22.56 -7.60
N THR A 251 7.78 21.38 -7.90
CA THR A 251 8.41 20.05 -7.71
C THR A 251 8.89 19.49 -9.05
N PRO A 252 10.18 19.63 -9.44
CA PRO A 252 10.74 19.05 -10.67
C PRO A 252 11.46 17.71 -10.41
N ILE A 253 10.70 16.61 -10.33
CA ILE A 253 11.28 15.28 -10.05
C ILE A 253 12.16 14.80 -11.21
N GLN A 254 11.78 15.08 -12.48
CA GLN A 254 12.60 14.70 -13.63
C GLN A 254 13.99 15.36 -13.55
N LEU A 255 14.06 16.63 -13.15
CA LEU A 255 15.33 17.34 -12.98
C LEU A 255 16.15 16.75 -11.83
N ALA A 256 15.52 16.45 -10.69
CA ALA A 256 16.21 15.87 -9.53
C ALA A 256 16.91 14.55 -9.88
N LEU A 257 16.22 13.64 -10.57
CA LEU A 257 16.74 12.34 -11.01
C LEU A 257 17.86 12.48 -12.07
N ASN A 258 17.67 13.38 -13.06
CA ASN A 258 18.69 13.66 -14.08
C ASN A 258 19.96 14.27 -13.50
N GLU A 259 19.84 15.13 -12.49
CA GLU A 259 20.98 15.71 -11.79
C GLU A 259 21.66 14.70 -10.86
N ALA A 260 20.90 13.82 -10.21
CA ALA A 260 21.45 12.70 -9.43
C ALA A 260 22.34 11.79 -10.29
N GLN A 261 21.94 11.53 -11.55
CA GLN A 261 22.76 10.81 -12.53
C GLN A 261 24.10 11.53 -12.82
N LYS A 262 24.12 12.87 -12.81
CA LYS A 262 25.35 13.65 -13.01
C LYS A 262 26.25 13.65 -11.78
N ASP A 263 25.67 13.80 -10.59
CA ASP A 263 26.41 13.79 -9.32
C ASP A 263 27.09 12.45 -9.08
N LEU A 264 26.40 11.35 -9.40
CA LEU A 264 26.92 9.99 -9.25
C LEU A 264 27.76 9.51 -10.44
N ALA A 265 27.87 10.28 -11.53
CA ALA A 265 28.65 9.89 -12.71
C ALA A 265 30.14 9.51 -12.45
N PRO A 266 30.85 10.05 -11.44
CA PRO A 266 32.19 9.58 -11.06
C PRO A 266 32.22 8.19 -10.40
N PHE A 267 31.08 7.71 -9.90
CA PHE A 267 30.96 6.54 -9.02
C PHE A 267 30.34 5.36 -9.78
N LYS A 268 31.03 4.83 -10.80
CA LYS A 268 30.51 3.74 -11.64
C LYS A 268 30.24 2.44 -10.88
N GLY A 269 29.19 1.71 -11.30
CA GLY A 269 28.61 0.59 -10.57
C GLY A 269 29.52 -0.63 -10.39
N GLU A 270 30.57 -0.77 -11.20
CA GLU A 270 31.53 -1.89 -11.09
C GLU A 270 32.35 -1.82 -9.79
N ALA A 271 32.52 -0.63 -9.22
CA ALA A 271 33.32 -0.39 -8.01
C ALA A 271 32.54 0.29 -6.87
N ASN A 272 31.26 0.63 -7.08
CA ASN A 272 30.45 1.42 -6.14
C ASN A 272 29.05 0.82 -5.98
N THR A 273 28.62 0.62 -4.75
CA THR A 273 27.19 0.48 -4.42
C THR A 273 26.64 1.88 -4.28
N ASN A 274 25.76 2.27 -5.21
CA ASN A 274 25.13 3.59 -5.22
C ASN A 274 23.66 3.44 -4.79
N ILE A 275 23.24 4.19 -3.78
CA ILE A 275 21.86 4.21 -3.29
C ILE A 275 21.34 5.64 -3.36
N VAL A 276 20.18 5.81 -3.99
CA VAL A 276 19.46 7.08 -4.10
C VAL A 276 18.17 6.98 -3.31
N TYR A 277 17.88 7.98 -2.47
CA TYR A 277 16.58 8.14 -1.82
C TYR A 277 15.91 9.39 -2.36
N LEU A 278 14.77 9.24 -3.03
CA LEU A 278 13.90 10.35 -3.44
C LEU A 278 12.87 10.58 -2.32
N VAL A 279 12.88 11.76 -1.70
CA VAL A 279 11.92 12.17 -0.67
C VAL A 279 11.07 13.31 -1.22
N SER A 280 9.80 13.04 -1.49
CA SER A 280 8.88 13.96 -2.19
C SER A 280 7.52 14.00 -1.50
N ASP A 281 6.89 15.17 -1.41
CA ASP A 281 5.58 15.37 -0.76
C ASP A 281 4.40 15.48 -1.75
N GLY A 282 4.68 15.44 -3.06
CA GLY A 282 3.66 15.55 -4.11
C GLY A 282 4.11 15.00 -5.47
N ILE A 283 3.18 15.03 -6.43
CA ILE A 283 3.47 14.85 -7.86
C ILE A 283 4.54 15.84 -8.34
N SER A 284 5.22 15.47 -9.41
CA SER A 284 5.99 16.42 -10.23
C SER A 284 5.04 17.42 -10.88
N THR A 285 5.26 18.70 -10.61
CA THR A 285 4.38 19.80 -11.02
C THR A 285 4.97 20.63 -12.17
N CYS A 286 5.98 20.09 -12.86
CA CYS A 286 6.89 20.81 -13.74
C CYS A 286 6.81 20.44 -15.24
N ASP A 287 5.64 19.99 -15.70
CA ASP A 287 5.36 19.62 -17.11
C ASP A 287 6.41 18.63 -17.68
N ASP A 288 6.81 17.68 -16.83
CA ASP A 288 7.99 16.83 -16.99
C ASP A 288 7.66 15.31 -16.92
N ASP A 289 8.66 14.46 -17.18
CA ASP A 289 8.54 12.98 -17.19
C ASP A 289 9.44 12.33 -16.11
N PRO A 290 8.99 12.25 -14.85
CA PRO A 290 9.74 11.62 -13.76
C PRO A 290 10.06 10.15 -14.03
N VAL A 291 9.11 9.42 -14.61
CA VAL A 291 9.21 7.98 -14.87
C VAL A 291 10.28 7.70 -15.94
N GLY A 292 10.34 8.52 -16.99
CA GLY A 292 11.39 8.46 -18.01
C GLY A 292 12.78 8.77 -17.46
N ALA A 293 12.92 9.77 -16.57
CA ALA A 293 14.19 10.03 -15.89
C ALA A 293 14.59 8.91 -14.92
N ALA A 294 13.64 8.31 -14.20
CA ALA A 294 13.89 7.11 -13.39
C ALA A 294 14.44 5.96 -14.25
N LYS A 295 13.81 5.67 -15.39
CA LYS A 295 14.31 4.68 -16.36
C LYS A 295 15.70 5.03 -16.89
N SER A 296 16.00 6.30 -17.16
CA SER A 296 17.34 6.74 -17.57
C SER A 296 18.39 6.50 -16.47
N LEU A 297 18.07 6.86 -15.23
CA LEU A 297 18.95 6.68 -14.06
C LEU A 297 19.21 5.19 -13.79
N TYR A 298 18.16 4.36 -13.82
CA TYR A 298 18.23 2.91 -13.60
C TYR A 298 19.07 2.17 -14.66
N ASN A 299 18.97 2.59 -15.93
CA ASN A 299 19.74 2.03 -17.04
C ASN A 299 21.15 2.65 -17.20
N SER A 300 21.57 3.51 -16.27
CA SER A 300 22.91 4.14 -16.33
C SER A 300 24.01 3.21 -15.82
N ASP A 301 25.26 3.49 -16.20
CA ASP A 301 26.48 2.80 -15.76
C ASP A 301 26.87 3.09 -14.29
N ILE A 302 26.05 3.86 -13.58
CA ILE A 302 26.09 4.06 -12.13
C ILE A 302 25.37 2.90 -11.41
N THR A 303 24.48 2.20 -12.13
CA THR A 303 23.68 1.05 -11.66
C THR A 303 23.08 1.26 -10.25
N PRO A 304 22.37 2.38 -10.00
CA PRO A 304 21.93 2.73 -8.66
C PRO A 304 20.73 1.89 -8.20
N ILE A 305 20.65 1.66 -6.90
CA ILE A 305 19.42 1.30 -6.21
C ILE A 305 18.70 2.63 -5.94
N VAL A 306 17.44 2.76 -6.37
CA VAL A 306 16.64 3.99 -6.16
C VAL A 306 15.43 3.63 -5.33
N ASN A 307 15.27 4.27 -4.18
CA ASN A 307 14.14 4.09 -3.27
C ASN A 307 13.35 5.40 -3.21
N VAL A 308 12.03 5.33 -3.13
CA VAL A 308 11.14 6.49 -3.17
C VAL A 308 10.32 6.53 -1.87
N ILE A 309 10.32 7.70 -1.23
CA ILE A 309 9.59 7.97 0.01
C ILE A 309 8.61 9.12 -0.28
N GLY A 310 7.32 8.79 -0.33
CA GLY A 310 6.23 9.77 -0.39
C GLY A 310 5.92 10.29 1.01
N PHE A 311 6.03 11.60 1.24
CA PHE A 311 5.86 12.18 2.58
C PHE A 311 4.55 12.99 2.68
N ASN A 312 3.56 12.44 3.37
CA ASN A 312 2.24 13.08 3.61
C ASN A 312 1.62 13.55 2.28
N ILE A 313 1.48 12.60 1.36
CA ILE A 313 1.14 12.80 -0.04
C ILE A 313 -0.27 12.26 -0.33
N ASP A 314 -0.99 12.89 -1.27
CA ASP A 314 -2.32 12.45 -1.72
C ASP A 314 -2.26 11.25 -2.68
N HIS A 315 -3.42 10.63 -2.94
CA HIS A 315 -3.52 9.41 -3.77
C HIS A 315 -2.95 9.60 -5.20
N GLU A 316 -3.11 10.78 -5.81
CA GLU A 316 -2.56 11.06 -7.14
C GLU A 316 -1.03 11.14 -7.11
N GLY A 317 -0.47 11.81 -6.10
CA GLY A 317 0.96 11.82 -5.80
C GLY A 317 1.54 10.44 -5.54
N GLN A 318 0.85 9.60 -4.75
CA GLN A 318 1.27 8.22 -4.51
C GLN A 318 1.38 7.44 -5.82
N LYS A 319 0.43 7.59 -6.75
CA LYS A 319 0.43 6.87 -8.04
C LYS A 319 1.69 7.16 -8.85
N GLN A 320 2.04 8.44 -9.02
CA GLN A 320 3.24 8.82 -9.77
C GLN A 320 4.53 8.34 -9.08
N LEU A 321 4.65 8.47 -7.76
CA LEU A 321 5.83 8.02 -7.04
C LEU A 321 5.99 6.49 -7.04
N LYS A 322 4.88 5.74 -7.01
CA LYS A 322 4.87 4.27 -7.22
C LYS A 322 5.36 3.90 -8.62
N GLU A 323 4.96 4.65 -9.66
CA GLU A 323 5.49 4.44 -11.02
C GLU A 323 6.99 4.73 -11.13
N VAL A 324 7.50 5.77 -10.46
CA VAL A 324 8.94 6.08 -10.39
C VAL A 324 9.70 4.92 -9.72
N ALA A 325 9.21 4.38 -8.61
CA ALA A 325 9.82 3.22 -7.94
C ALA A 325 9.78 1.95 -8.80
N LYS A 326 8.63 1.64 -9.42
CA LYS A 326 8.49 0.49 -10.35
C LYS A 326 9.43 0.61 -11.54
N ALA A 327 9.63 1.83 -12.05
CA ALA A 327 10.54 2.12 -13.15
C ALA A 327 12.04 1.95 -12.83
N THR A 328 12.41 1.88 -11.54
CA THR A 328 13.78 1.62 -11.07
C THR A 328 13.94 0.27 -10.37
N GLU A 329 12.92 -0.59 -10.40
CA GLU A 329 12.82 -1.83 -9.61
C GLU A 329 13.09 -1.62 -8.10
N GLY A 330 12.76 -0.41 -7.62
CA GLY A 330 13.02 0.07 -6.27
C GLY A 330 11.91 -0.25 -5.27
N THR A 331 11.98 0.39 -4.11
CA THR A 331 10.88 0.46 -3.14
C THR A 331 10.13 1.79 -3.25
N TYR A 332 8.82 1.75 -2.98
CA TYR A 332 8.02 2.93 -2.64
C TYR A 332 7.52 2.79 -1.20
N GLN A 333 7.58 3.86 -0.43
CA GLN A 333 7.10 3.89 0.95
C GLN A 333 6.28 5.17 1.19
N ASP A 334 5.08 5.03 1.72
CA ASP A 334 4.21 6.14 2.10
C ASP A 334 4.38 6.45 3.60
N VAL A 335 4.84 7.66 3.92
CA VAL A 335 5.09 8.07 5.31
C VAL A 335 4.24 9.28 5.65
N GLN A 336 3.33 9.13 6.61
CA GLN A 336 2.34 10.17 6.94
C GLN A 336 2.83 11.16 8.01
N ASN A 337 3.93 10.86 8.70
CA ASN A 337 4.49 11.71 9.75
C ASN A 337 6.01 11.54 9.92
N ALA A 338 6.58 12.37 10.81
CA ALA A 338 8.01 12.42 11.11
C ALA A 338 8.57 11.12 11.72
N GLU A 339 7.75 10.34 12.44
CA GLU A 339 8.16 9.07 13.05
C GLU A 339 8.22 7.97 11.99
N SER A 340 7.22 7.88 11.10
CA SER A 340 7.27 6.97 9.94
C SER A 340 8.45 7.27 9.01
N LEU A 341 8.75 8.55 8.73
CA LEU A 341 9.90 8.93 7.93
C LEU A 341 11.24 8.59 8.61
N GLN A 342 11.34 8.77 9.93
CA GLN A 342 12.52 8.35 10.69
C GLN A 342 12.69 6.83 10.64
N LYS A 343 11.61 6.07 10.85
CA LYS A 343 11.61 4.60 10.82
C LYS A 343 12.11 4.07 9.47
N GLU A 344 11.63 4.65 8.36
CA GLU A 344 12.06 4.27 7.01
C GLU A 344 13.57 4.52 6.80
N LEU A 345 14.05 5.72 7.17
CA LEU A 345 15.48 6.02 7.05
C LEU A 345 16.36 5.26 8.08
N ASP A 346 15.79 4.81 9.19
CA ASP A 346 16.46 3.90 10.12
C ASP A 346 16.61 2.50 9.50
N GLN A 347 15.60 1.99 8.77
CA GLN A 347 15.76 0.79 7.94
C GLN A 347 16.85 0.99 6.89
N ALA A 348 16.88 2.15 6.23
CA ALA A 348 17.95 2.49 5.28
C ALA A 348 19.36 2.46 5.88
N SER A 349 19.50 2.78 7.17
CA SER A 349 20.77 2.66 7.89
C SER A 349 21.22 1.21 8.07
N GLU A 350 20.31 0.23 8.11
CA GLU A 350 20.66 -1.19 8.28
C GLU A 350 21.39 -1.76 7.05
N ILE A 351 21.04 -1.37 5.82
CA ILE A 351 21.84 -1.77 4.63
C ILE A 351 23.27 -1.26 4.74
N ALA A 352 23.45 -0.01 5.17
CA ALA A 352 24.79 0.55 5.27
C ALA A 352 25.61 -0.16 6.37
N LYS A 353 24.97 -0.59 7.47
CA LYS A 353 25.59 -1.47 8.47
C LYS A 353 25.95 -2.84 7.89
N LYS A 354 25.03 -3.50 7.16
CA LYS A 354 25.31 -4.75 6.42
C LYS A 354 26.51 -4.60 5.49
N TRP A 355 26.59 -3.51 4.74
CA TRP A 355 27.72 -3.19 3.86
C TRP A 355 29.03 -3.05 4.64
N ALA A 356 29.02 -2.38 5.80
CA ALA A 356 30.21 -2.21 6.63
C ALA A 356 30.70 -3.54 7.24
N ASP A 357 29.79 -4.41 7.68
CA ASP A 357 30.11 -5.76 8.16
C ASP A 357 30.63 -6.65 7.02
N TRP A 358 29.97 -6.63 5.85
CA TRP A 358 30.45 -7.27 4.63
C TRP A 358 31.85 -6.77 4.24
N LYS A 359 32.12 -5.46 4.30
CA LYS A 359 33.42 -4.90 3.93
C LYS A 359 34.55 -5.41 4.84
N LYS A 360 34.24 -5.69 6.10
CA LYS A 360 35.19 -6.12 7.13
C LYS A 360 35.55 -7.60 7.07
N ASP A 361 34.58 -8.49 6.84
CA ASP A 361 34.77 -9.95 6.91
C ASP A 361 34.58 -10.65 5.54
N LYS A 362 34.05 -9.94 4.54
CA LYS A 362 33.60 -10.45 3.22
C LYS A 362 32.64 -11.64 3.30
N SER A 363 32.09 -11.91 4.49
CA SER A 363 31.04 -12.88 4.74
C SER A 363 29.70 -12.14 4.87
N THR A 364 28.76 -12.42 3.98
CA THR A 364 27.36 -12.04 4.17
C THR A 364 26.73 -13.07 5.11
N ARG A 365 26.16 -12.65 6.24
CA ARG A 365 25.50 -13.55 7.20
C ARG A 365 24.07 -13.91 6.76
N LEU A 366 23.98 -14.60 5.62
CA LEU A 366 22.75 -15.13 5.02
C LEU A 366 21.80 -15.78 6.03
N GLU A 367 22.32 -16.58 6.96
CA GLU A 367 21.49 -17.29 7.95
C GLU A 367 20.79 -16.33 8.94
N ILE A 368 21.41 -15.20 9.30
CA ILE A 368 20.78 -14.19 10.17
C ILE A 368 19.70 -13.44 9.39
N ASP A 369 19.98 -13.09 8.13
CA ASP A 369 19.03 -12.38 7.28
C ASP A 369 17.79 -13.25 7.00
N ARG A 370 17.95 -14.53 6.59
CA ARG A 370 16.80 -15.43 6.39
C ARG A 370 15.96 -15.59 7.66
N LEU A 371 16.58 -15.72 8.84
CA LEU A 371 15.87 -15.77 10.11
C LEU A 371 15.14 -14.46 10.44
N LYS A 372 15.70 -13.30 10.05
CA LYS A 372 15.02 -12.02 10.17
C LYS A 372 13.81 -11.95 9.25
N ASN A 373 13.94 -12.33 7.98
CA ASN A 373 12.84 -12.40 7.02
C ASN A 373 11.70 -13.30 7.55
N TRP A 374 12.02 -14.49 8.10
CA TRP A 374 11.05 -15.39 8.73
C TRP A 374 10.29 -14.71 9.88
N ASN A 375 10.99 -13.96 10.74
CA ASN A 375 10.36 -13.19 11.82
C ASN A 375 9.52 -12.03 11.30
N ASP A 376 9.98 -11.27 10.29
CA ASP A 376 9.26 -10.13 9.72
C ASP A 376 7.95 -10.59 9.05
N ILE A 377 7.98 -11.71 8.33
CA ILE A 377 6.79 -12.38 7.75
C ILE A 377 5.84 -12.85 8.86
N TRP A 378 6.36 -13.49 9.91
CA TRP A 378 5.56 -13.97 11.04
C TRP A 378 4.92 -12.81 11.84
N ASP A 379 5.66 -11.74 12.09
CA ASP A 379 5.19 -10.54 12.78
C ASP A 379 4.11 -9.81 11.97
N TYR A 380 4.24 -9.77 10.64
CA TYR A 380 3.20 -9.24 9.76
C TYR A 380 1.94 -10.11 9.80
N ASP A 381 2.07 -11.42 9.58
CA ASP A 381 0.97 -12.39 9.65
C ASP A 381 0.24 -12.33 11.01
N ALA A 382 0.99 -12.28 12.12
CA ALA A 382 0.42 -12.18 13.46
C ALA A 382 -0.32 -10.85 13.72
N ARG A 383 0.10 -9.75 13.07
CA ARG A 383 -0.64 -8.47 13.11
C ARG A 383 -1.94 -8.56 12.32
N GLN A 384 -1.91 -9.00 11.07
CA GLN A 384 -3.12 -9.08 10.24
C GLN A 384 -4.11 -10.12 10.79
N PHE A 385 -3.60 -11.25 11.32
CA PHE A 385 -4.39 -12.23 12.06
C PHE A 385 -5.15 -11.60 13.23
N ARG A 386 -4.48 -10.77 14.04
CA ARG A 386 -5.17 -10.05 15.12
C ARG A 386 -6.27 -9.14 14.58
N LYS A 387 -5.98 -8.34 13.54
CA LYS A 387 -6.96 -7.40 12.97
C LYS A 387 -8.25 -8.11 12.53
N TRP A 388 -8.17 -9.14 11.68
CA TRP A 388 -9.39 -9.80 11.21
C TRP A 388 -10.12 -10.59 12.31
N VAL A 389 -9.39 -11.13 13.30
CA VAL A 389 -10.02 -11.79 14.46
C VAL A 389 -10.75 -10.78 15.35
N ASP A 390 -10.14 -9.61 15.59
CA ASP A 390 -10.71 -8.55 16.42
C ASP A 390 -11.89 -7.88 15.71
N GLU A 391 -11.82 -7.62 14.40
CA GLU A 391 -12.93 -7.14 13.55
C GLU A 391 -14.13 -8.09 13.61
N ARG A 392 -13.92 -9.38 13.28
CA ARG A 392 -14.95 -10.43 13.32
C ARG A 392 -15.67 -10.50 14.65
N GLN A 393 -14.91 -10.38 15.75
CA GLN A 393 -15.44 -10.40 17.11
C GLN A 393 -16.23 -9.13 17.43
N GLN A 394 -15.71 -7.95 17.07
CA GLN A 394 -16.39 -6.68 17.35
C GLN A 394 -17.70 -6.54 16.57
N VAL A 395 -17.69 -6.81 15.26
CA VAL A 395 -18.90 -6.86 14.44
C VAL A 395 -19.87 -7.91 15.01
N GLY A 396 -19.38 -9.10 15.39
CA GLY A 396 -20.18 -10.16 16.02
C GLY A 396 -20.83 -9.76 17.36
N PHE A 397 -20.10 -9.07 18.24
CA PHE A 397 -20.62 -8.59 19.53
C PHE A 397 -21.57 -7.41 19.36
N ALA A 398 -21.31 -6.49 18.42
CA ALA A 398 -22.22 -5.41 18.07
C ALA A 398 -23.56 -5.97 17.57
N MET A 399 -23.55 -6.89 16.59
CA MET A 399 -24.77 -7.58 16.13
C MET A 399 -25.50 -8.28 17.27
N GLN A 400 -24.78 -9.03 18.13
CA GLN A 400 -25.40 -9.71 19.26
C GLN A 400 -26.07 -8.73 20.24
N TYR A 401 -25.45 -7.59 20.52
CA TYR A 401 -26.00 -6.55 21.38
C TYR A 401 -27.23 -5.86 20.77
N LEU A 402 -27.14 -5.50 19.49
CA LEU A 402 -28.24 -4.86 18.74
C LEU A 402 -29.46 -5.78 18.65
N TYR A 403 -29.24 -7.08 18.45
CA TYR A 403 -30.29 -8.10 18.49
C TYR A 403 -30.85 -8.31 19.91
N GLN A 404 -30.01 -8.68 20.89
CA GLN A 404 -30.47 -9.19 22.19
C GLN A 404 -30.84 -8.12 23.21
N THR A 405 -30.33 -6.89 23.06
CA THR A 405 -30.50 -5.81 24.06
C THR A 405 -31.22 -4.58 23.50
N ARG A 406 -31.02 -4.26 22.21
CA ARG A 406 -31.70 -3.14 21.55
C ARG A 406 -32.95 -3.57 20.77
N GLU A 407 -33.11 -4.86 20.48
CA GLU A 407 -34.25 -5.45 19.74
C GLU A 407 -34.42 -4.91 18.30
N LEU A 408 -33.34 -4.38 17.69
CA LEU A 408 -33.35 -3.69 16.37
C LEU A 408 -33.18 -4.65 15.17
N MET A 409 -33.38 -5.95 15.36
CA MET A 409 -33.02 -6.98 14.40
C MET A 409 -33.87 -8.23 14.61
N SER A 410 -34.40 -8.80 13.51
CA SER A 410 -35.08 -10.10 13.58
C SER A 410 -34.07 -11.25 13.76
N SER A 411 -34.52 -12.43 14.22
CA SER A 411 -33.61 -13.59 14.34
C SER A 411 -33.08 -14.04 12.98
N GLU A 412 -33.86 -13.86 11.91
CA GLU A 412 -33.50 -14.26 10.54
C GLU A 412 -32.46 -13.29 9.96
N SER A 413 -32.63 -11.99 10.19
CA SER A 413 -31.63 -10.96 9.88
C SER A 413 -30.34 -11.17 10.67
N TYR A 414 -30.42 -11.52 11.95
CA TYR A 414 -29.25 -11.82 12.78
C TYR A 414 -28.46 -13.04 12.26
N ASP A 415 -29.15 -14.13 11.93
CA ASP A 415 -28.50 -15.34 11.40
C ASP A 415 -27.88 -15.08 10.01
N TYR A 416 -28.53 -14.28 9.15
CA TYR A 416 -27.98 -13.84 7.86
C TYR A 416 -26.71 -13.00 8.03
N LEU A 417 -26.74 -11.98 8.89
CA LEU A 417 -25.60 -11.09 9.09
C LEU A 417 -24.43 -11.81 9.79
N GLN A 418 -24.69 -12.74 10.70
CA GLN A 418 -23.67 -13.62 11.27
C GLN A 418 -23.06 -14.60 10.24
N GLN A 419 -23.87 -15.08 9.29
CA GLN A 419 -23.38 -15.85 8.15
C GLN A 419 -22.43 -15.01 7.28
N LYS A 420 -22.85 -13.80 6.89
CA LYS A 420 -22.05 -12.87 6.09
C LYS A 420 -20.76 -12.44 6.79
N ASN A 421 -20.84 -12.11 8.08
CA ASN A 421 -19.67 -11.81 8.93
C ASN A 421 -18.67 -12.96 8.95
N ARG A 422 -19.15 -14.21 9.04
CA ARG A 422 -18.27 -15.38 9.02
C ARG A 422 -17.59 -15.55 7.66
N ASP A 423 -18.35 -15.54 6.58
CA ASP A 423 -17.84 -15.85 5.24
C ASP A 423 -16.83 -14.79 4.77
N TYR A 424 -17.06 -13.51 5.09
CA TYR A 424 -16.13 -12.41 4.83
C TYR A 424 -14.78 -12.63 5.53
N HIS A 425 -14.79 -12.94 6.84
CA HIS A 425 -13.55 -13.14 7.59
C HIS A 425 -12.85 -14.48 7.28
N GLU A 426 -13.60 -15.52 6.86
CA GLU A 426 -13.01 -16.77 6.34
C GLU A 426 -12.31 -16.54 4.99
N TRP A 427 -12.80 -15.61 4.15
CA TRP A 427 -12.07 -15.16 2.95
C TRP A 427 -10.77 -14.41 3.32
N ILE A 428 -10.82 -13.47 4.28
CA ILE A 428 -9.61 -12.76 4.76
C ILE A 428 -8.56 -13.76 5.29
N GLU A 429 -8.98 -14.72 6.12
CA GLU A 429 -8.09 -15.77 6.65
C GLU A 429 -7.46 -16.60 5.53
N ALA A 430 -8.21 -16.93 4.48
CA ALA A 430 -7.73 -17.71 3.35
C ALA A 430 -6.69 -16.95 2.51
N GLU A 431 -6.93 -15.68 2.18
CA GLU A 431 -5.99 -14.87 1.39
C GLU A 431 -4.70 -14.55 2.17
N TYR A 432 -4.77 -14.21 3.46
CA TYR A 432 -3.56 -14.05 4.27
C TYR A 432 -2.80 -15.37 4.46
N THR A 433 -3.49 -16.50 4.61
CA THR A 433 -2.87 -17.83 4.69
C THR A 433 -2.10 -18.18 3.41
N LYS A 434 -2.68 -17.89 2.26
CA LYS A 434 -2.09 -18.08 0.93
C LYS A 434 -0.88 -17.17 0.71
N LEU A 435 -0.99 -15.88 1.04
CA LEU A 435 0.12 -14.92 1.02
C LEU A 435 1.28 -15.38 1.93
N LYS A 436 0.98 -15.82 3.16
CA LYS A 436 1.96 -16.38 4.10
C LYS A 436 2.68 -17.60 3.54
N GLN A 437 1.94 -18.52 2.90
CA GLN A 437 2.54 -19.69 2.25
C GLN A 437 3.46 -19.26 1.10
N ASP A 438 3.02 -18.34 0.23
CA ASP A 438 3.85 -17.79 -0.84
C ASP A 438 5.17 -17.23 -0.25
N LEU A 439 5.07 -16.31 0.73
CA LEU A 439 6.21 -15.66 1.39
C LEU A 439 7.21 -16.65 2.01
N TYR A 440 6.74 -17.74 2.63
CA TYR A 440 7.63 -18.76 3.18
C TYR A 440 8.26 -19.66 2.12
N GLU A 441 7.50 -20.10 1.12
CA GLU A 441 8.07 -20.85 -0.02
C GLU A 441 9.11 -20.04 -0.81
N MET A 442 9.06 -18.71 -0.69
CA MET A 442 9.92 -17.75 -1.35
C MET A 442 11.21 -17.46 -0.58
N ASN A 443 11.15 -17.37 0.75
CA ASN A 443 12.33 -17.19 1.61
C ASN A 443 13.29 -18.40 1.58
N ASP A 444 12.80 -19.56 1.11
CA ASP A 444 13.58 -20.78 0.86
C ASP A 444 14.11 -20.89 -0.60
N LYS A 445 13.80 -19.93 -1.48
CA LYS A 445 14.22 -19.86 -2.91
C LYS A 445 15.11 -18.62 -3.16
N LYS A 446 15.43 -18.33 -4.43
CA LYS A 446 16.03 -17.04 -4.82
C LYS A 446 15.02 -15.92 -4.54
N ILE A 447 15.31 -15.09 -3.54
CA ILE A 447 14.36 -14.12 -2.98
C ILE A 447 13.92 -13.07 -4.02
N ASP A 448 14.80 -12.69 -4.95
CA ASP A 448 14.49 -11.71 -6.00
C ASP A 448 13.45 -12.19 -7.03
N GLU A 449 13.59 -13.42 -7.56
CA GLU A 449 12.62 -14.02 -8.49
C GLU A 449 11.25 -14.21 -7.79
N ALA A 450 11.31 -14.62 -6.53
CA ALA A 450 10.16 -14.79 -5.65
C ALA A 450 9.38 -13.47 -5.41
N ILE A 451 10.08 -12.37 -5.15
CA ILE A 451 9.45 -11.07 -4.92
C ILE A 451 8.72 -10.58 -6.18
N GLN A 452 9.33 -10.71 -7.36
CA GLN A 452 8.66 -10.31 -8.61
C GLN A 452 7.32 -11.05 -8.80
N MET A 453 7.26 -12.34 -8.46
CA MET A 453 6.02 -13.11 -8.46
C MET A 453 4.97 -12.64 -7.44
N LEU A 454 5.37 -12.04 -6.30
CA LEU A 454 4.42 -11.43 -5.37
C LEU A 454 3.84 -10.12 -5.92
N GLU A 455 4.66 -9.29 -6.56
CA GLU A 455 4.21 -8.02 -7.12
C GLU A 455 3.21 -8.23 -8.26
N GLU A 456 3.50 -9.16 -9.18
CA GLU A 456 2.55 -9.58 -10.24
C GLU A 456 1.22 -10.11 -9.67
N LYS A 457 1.25 -10.74 -8.49
CA LYS A 457 0.08 -11.41 -7.89
C LYS A 457 -0.74 -10.50 -6.98
N TYR A 458 -0.09 -9.62 -6.23
CA TYR A 458 -0.70 -8.83 -5.15
C TYR A 458 -0.55 -7.32 -5.31
N THR A 459 0.27 -6.82 -6.24
CA THR A 459 0.45 -5.35 -6.45
C THR A 459 -0.12 -4.88 -7.79
N GLU A 460 -0.26 -5.76 -8.79
CA GLU A 460 -0.93 -5.43 -10.07
C GLU A 460 -2.48 -5.52 -10.03
N ASN A 461 -3.06 -5.81 -8.86
CA ASN A 461 -4.52 -5.87 -8.64
C ASN A 461 -5.05 -4.79 -7.66
N ALA A 462 -4.26 -3.74 -7.39
CA ALA A 462 -4.78 -2.55 -6.70
C ALA A 462 -5.68 -1.75 -7.65
N PRO A 463 -6.83 -1.20 -7.20
CA PRO A 463 -7.73 -0.43 -8.05
C PRO A 463 -7.04 0.81 -8.66
N GLU A 464 -7.38 1.11 -9.94
CA GLU A 464 -6.73 2.14 -10.78
C GLU A 464 -6.88 3.58 -10.30
#